data_AF-A0AAN1SZR5-F1
#
_entry.id   AF-A0AAN1SZR5-F1
#
_cell.length_a   1.000
_cell.length_b   1.000
_cell.length_c   1.000
_cell.angle_alpha   90.00
_cell.angle_beta   90.00
_cell.angle_gamma   90.00
#
_symmetry.space_group_name_H-M   'P 1'
#
loop_
_entity.id
_entity.type
_entity.pdbx_description
1 polymer ?
#
loop_
_entity_poly.entity_id
_entity_poly.type
_entity_poly.pdbx_seq_one_letter_code
_entity_poly.pdbx_strand_id
1 'polypeptide(L)'
;MLKKIFPTLGRFRFTVQIVMLFVTVYGGALLGSYTVDRISQALPSLSCAFDKTTADHCILIVNQHQLHHRIGDALVKAQVITLKVFIPTLISVATFFAFFFFLNKAFCGWVCPMGTVQELLYRVGRRLGRPLNRFKPENVERVRPVKWLMLLVLVLGLPLAAGMGFAANELGDPYCQVCPSRLATTLLTADAEQIAVRTGTNINFFLGAAGNALFGFVIIAALAARQPFCRICPLLSWNAMFQRLSPMRLVKKQYDKCAKCGVCEKACPMDIHEIGREHGKKAFHEDCTLCGRCAEFCPDDDVIQIRFFGIKLFGSSREYYKKSVKQESPEGMPKNKVIWLAQEK
;
A
#
# COMPACT_ATOMS: atom_id res chain seq x y z
N MET A 1 -21.44 12.00 -16.73
CA MET A 1 -22.00 11.61 -15.41
C MET A 1 -20.97 11.57 -14.26
N LEU A 2 -19.76 10.98 -14.43
CA LEU A 2 -18.78 10.87 -13.33
C LEU A 2 -18.39 12.18 -12.62
N LYS A 3 -18.25 13.32 -13.34
CA LYS A 3 -17.90 14.63 -12.73
C LYS A 3 -19.00 15.21 -11.82
N LYS A 4 -20.26 14.80 -11.98
CA LYS A 4 -21.37 15.16 -11.09
C LYS A 4 -21.39 14.29 -9.82
N ILE A 5 -21.03 13.01 -9.95
CA ILE A 5 -21.03 12.02 -8.86
C ILE A 5 -19.78 12.19 -7.96
N PHE A 6 -18.62 12.41 -8.56
CA PHE A 6 -17.35 12.60 -7.84
C PHE A 6 -16.78 13.99 -8.12
N PRO A 7 -17.00 14.97 -7.21
CA PRO A 7 -16.62 16.34 -7.46
C PRO A 7 -15.11 16.56 -7.42
N THR A 8 -14.35 15.69 -6.75
CA THR A 8 -12.91 15.83 -6.49
C THR A 8 -12.19 14.47 -6.60
N LEU A 9 -10.87 14.49 -6.80
CA LEU A 9 -10.05 13.31 -7.09
C LEU A 9 -9.91 12.50 -5.82
N GLY A 10 -9.79 13.18 -4.68
CA GLY A 10 -9.78 12.57 -3.36
C GLY A 10 -11.06 11.78 -3.06
N ARG A 11 -12.24 12.29 -3.45
CA ARG A 11 -13.52 11.56 -3.28
C ARG A 11 -13.62 10.37 -4.24
N PHE A 12 -13.27 10.57 -5.50
CA PHE A 12 -13.23 9.47 -6.47
C PHE A 12 -12.32 8.35 -5.98
N ARG A 13 -11.10 8.69 -5.57
CA ARG A 13 -10.13 7.76 -5.00
C ARG A 13 -10.68 7.05 -3.77
N PHE A 14 -11.28 7.78 -2.82
CA PHE A 14 -11.84 7.18 -1.62
C PHE A 14 -13.00 6.23 -1.95
N THR A 15 -13.86 6.57 -2.90
CA THR A 15 -14.93 5.66 -3.33
C THR A 15 -14.36 4.40 -3.98
N VAL A 16 -13.38 4.54 -4.87
CA VAL A 16 -12.67 3.39 -5.46
C VAL A 16 -12.05 2.53 -4.36
N GLN A 17 -11.40 3.14 -3.37
CA GLN A 17 -10.81 2.42 -2.24
C GLN A 17 -11.83 1.62 -1.42
N ILE A 18 -13.02 2.17 -1.16
CA ILE A 18 -14.07 1.49 -0.40
C ILE A 18 -14.68 0.34 -1.23
N VAL A 19 -14.95 0.59 -2.52
CA VAL A 19 -15.45 -0.47 -3.41
C VAL A 19 -14.42 -1.60 -3.53
N MET A 20 -13.14 -1.27 -3.73
CA MET A 20 -12.07 -2.25 -3.81
C MET A 20 -11.85 -2.97 -2.49
N LEU A 21 -11.96 -2.29 -1.33
CA LEU A 21 -11.94 -2.96 -0.03
C LEU A 21 -13.04 -4.04 0.06
N PHE A 22 -14.26 -3.71 -0.37
CA PHE A 22 -15.36 -4.68 -0.34
C PHE A 22 -15.13 -5.84 -1.32
N VAL A 23 -14.71 -5.55 -2.54
CA VAL A 23 -14.42 -6.57 -3.57
C VAL A 23 -13.27 -7.47 -3.15
N THR A 24 -12.21 -6.93 -2.55
CA THR A 24 -11.01 -7.68 -2.16
C THR A 24 -11.25 -8.56 -0.93
N VAL A 25 -11.93 -8.04 0.08
CA VAL A 25 -12.15 -8.71 1.37
C VAL A 25 -13.34 -9.66 1.33
N TYR A 26 -14.42 -9.29 0.64
CA TYR A 26 -15.66 -10.10 0.55
C TYR A 26 -15.89 -10.74 -0.82
N GLY A 27 -14.95 -10.65 -1.75
CA GLY A 27 -15.14 -11.18 -3.11
C GLY A 27 -15.37 -12.69 -3.14
N GLY A 28 -14.81 -13.45 -2.20
CA GLY A 28 -15.09 -14.88 -2.01
C GLY A 28 -16.54 -15.18 -1.67
N ALA A 29 -17.18 -14.32 -0.87
CA ALA A 29 -18.60 -14.44 -0.56
C ALA A 29 -19.50 -14.05 -1.74
N LEU A 30 -19.03 -13.17 -2.65
CA LEU A 30 -19.81 -12.67 -3.78
C LEU A 30 -19.70 -13.55 -5.03
N LEU A 31 -18.50 -14.07 -5.33
CA LEU A 31 -18.21 -14.80 -6.57
C LEU A 31 -18.22 -16.33 -6.35
N GLY A 32 -18.20 -16.79 -5.10
CA GLY A 32 -18.08 -18.20 -4.73
C GLY A 32 -16.62 -18.67 -4.71
N SER A 33 -16.28 -19.56 -3.79
CA SER A 33 -14.91 -20.05 -3.57
C SER A 33 -14.23 -20.59 -4.83
N TYR A 34 -14.98 -21.28 -5.69
CA TYR A 34 -14.45 -21.90 -6.91
C TYR A 34 -13.97 -20.88 -7.97
N THR A 35 -14.69 -19.76 -8.14
CA THR A 35 -14.28 -18.73 -9.11
C THR A 35 -13.13 -17.90 -8.56
N VAL A 36 -13.12 -17.68 -7.24
CA VAL A 36 -12.03 -17.01 -6.51
C VAL A 36 -10.72 -17.76 -6.64
N ASP A 37 -10.69 -19.09 -6.52
CA ASP A 37 -9.45 -19.86 -6.71
C ASP A 37 -8.87 -19.72 -8.13
N ARG A 38 -9.74 -19.59 -9.14
CA ARG A 38 -9.33 -19.38 -10.54
C ARG A 38 -8.81 -17.96 -10.78
N ILE A 39 -9.45 -16.95 -10.17
CA ILE A 39 -9.04 -15.54 -10.28
C ILE A 39 -7.74 -15.32 -9.49
N SER A 40 -7.60 -15.95 -8.31
CA SER A 40 -6.42 -15.89 -7.43
C SER A 40 -5.15 -16.39 -8.12
N GLN A 41 -5.30 -17.39 -8.99
CA GLN A 41 -4.21 -17.90 -9.81
C GLN A 41 -3.87 -16.99 -11.00
N ALA A 42 -4.78 -16.09 -11.39
CA ALA A 42 -4.66 -15.23 -12.58
C ALA A 42 -4.31 -13.76 -12.25
N LEU A 43 -4.65 -13.23 -11.06
CA LEU A 43 -4.45 -11.83 -10.69
C LEU A 43 -3.74 -11.71 -9.33
N PRO A 44 -2.43 -11.38 -9.30
CA PRO A 44 -1.59 -11.56 -8.11
C PRO A 44 -1.69 -10.46 -7.03
N SER A 45 -2.83 -9.78 -6.84
CA SER A 45 -2.80 -8.54 -6.02
C SER A 45 -3.81 -8.33 -4.92
N LEU A 46 -4.87 -9.13 -4.72
CA LEU A 46 -6.04 -8.49 -4.09
C LEU A 46 -6.23 -8.64 -2.57
N SER A 47 -5.64 -9.58 -1.83
CA SER A 47 -5.90 -9.63 -0.37
C SER A 47 -4.99 -10.55 0.46
N CYS A 48 -5.17 -10.57 1.79
CA CYS A 48 -4.40 -11.41 2.69
C CYS A 48 -4.86 -12.87 2.61
N ALA A 49 -3.95 -13.81 2.39
CA ALA A 49 -4.30 -15.23 2.27
C ALA A 49 -4.84 -15.89 3.55
N PHE A 50 -4.69 -15.25 4.71
CA PHE A 50 -5.24 -15.73 5.98
C PHE A 50 -6.73 -15.46 6.14
N ASP A 51 -7.33 -14.67 5.26
CA ASP A 51 -8.74 -14.35 5.28
C ASP A 51 -9.51 -15.29 4.34
N LYS A 52 -10.43 -16.07 4.93
CA LYS A 52 -11.12 -17.21 4.27
C LYS A 52 -12.12 -16.75 3.20
N THR A 53 -12.54 -15.48 3.21
CA THR A 53 -13.53 -14.94 2.26
C THR A 53 -12.91 -14.05 1.18
N THR A 54 -11.59 -14.06 1.07
CA THR A 54 -10.85 -13.19 0.14
C THR A 54 -11.06 -13.52 -1.33
N ALA A 55 -10.82 -12.53 -2.19
CA ALA A 55 -10.94 -12.68 -3.63
C ALA A 55 -9.64 -13.12 -4.31
N ASP A 56 -8.48 -12.65 -3.84
CA ASP A 56 -7.16 -13.10 -4.34
C ASP A 56 -6.07 -13.07 -3.26
N HIS A 57 -4.90 -13.66 -3.56
CA HIS A 57 -3.74 -13.65 -2.68
C HIS A 57 -2.74 -12.52 -2.97
N CYS A 58 -2.13 -12.02 -1.90
CA CYS A 58 -1.05 -11.04 -1.96
C CYS A 58 0.18 -11.63 -2.68
N ILE A 59 0.77 -10.87 -3.61
CA ILE A 59 1.98 -11.29 -4.30
C ILE A 59 3.14 -11.71 -3.37
N LEU A 60 3.23 -11.12 -2.17
CA LEU A 60 4.30 -11.46 -1.24
C LEU A 60 4.18 -12.90 -0.73
N ILE A 61 2.97 -13.38 -0.42
CA ILE A 61 2.82 -14.79 0.01
C ILE A 61 3.14 -15.75 -1.13
N VAL A 62 2.75 -15.41 -2.37
CA VAL A 62 3.09 -16.22 -3.54
C VAL A 62 4.62 -16.29 -3.68
N ASN A 63 5.33 -15.16 -3.60
CA ASN A 63 6.79 -15.16 -3.65
C ASN A 63 7.42 -15.96 -2.51
N GLN A 64 6.97 -15.78 -1.27
CA GLN A 64 7.49 -16.52 -0.12
C GLN A 64 7.30 -18.03 -0.30
N HIS A 65 6.13 -18.46 -0.78
CA HIS A 65 5.86 -19.86 -1.08
C HIS A 65 6.72 -20.40 -2.25
N GLN A 66 6.96 -19.59 -3.30
CA GLN A 66 7.87 -19.97 -4.39
C GLN A 66 9.31 -20.15 -3.87
N LEU A 67 9.79 -19.23 -3.03
CA LEU A 67 11.14 -19.28 -2.47
C LEU A 67 11.31 -20.48 -1.55
N HIS A 68 10.35 -20.71 -0.66
CA HIS A 68 10.37 -21.81 0.30
C HIS A 68 10.32 -23.17 -0.39
N HIS A 69 9.28 -23.44 -1.20
CA HIS A 69 9.04 -24.81 -1.70
C HIS A 69 9.59 -25.09 -3.09
N ARG A 70 9.72 -24.09 -3.97
CA ARG A 70 10.18 -24.35 -5.35
C ARG A 70 11.67 -24.10 -5.53
N ILE A 71 12.14 -22.94 -5.07
CA ILE A 71 13.53 -22.52 -5.26
C ILE A 71 14.45 -23.21 -4.25
N GLY A 72 14.05 -23.27 -2.98
CA GLY A 72 14.76 -23.99 -1.92
C GLY A 72 15.00 -25.47 -2.26
N ASP A 73 13.93 -26.20 -2.55
CA ASP A 73 14.00 -27.62 -2.94
C ASP A 73 14.84 -27.85 -4.20
N ALA A 74 14.78 -26.94 -5.18
CA ALA A 74 15.56 -27.04 -6.42
C ALA A 74 17.05 -26.80 -6.20
N LEU A 75 17.42 -25.88 -5.29
CA LEU A 75 18.81 -25.61 -4.91
C LEU A 75 19.43 -26.80 -4.16
N VAL A 76 18.67 -27.43 -3.27
CA VAL A 76 19.14 -28.59 -2.47
C VAL A 76 19.28 -29.85 -3.33
N LYS A 77 18.36 -30.07 -4.29
CA LYS A 77 18.37 -31.28 -5.12
C LYS A 77 19.31 -31.22 -6.33
N ALA A 78 19.97 -30.07 -6.59
CA ALA A 78 21.07 -29.79 -7.53
C ALA A 78 21.06 -30.37 -8.97
N GLN A 79 20.09 -31.20 -9.37
CA GLN A 79 20.22 -32.06 -10.56
C GLN A 79 18.99 -32.17 -11.45
N VAL A 80 17.87 -31.53 -11.13
CA VAL A 80 16.75 -31.49 -12.09
C VAL A 80 16.06 -30.13 -12.04
N ILE A 81 16.64 -29.15 -12.77
CA ILE A 81 15.90 -27.98 -13.24
C ILE A 81 14.84 -28.52 -14.22
N THR A 82 13.77 -29.04 -13.65
CA THR A 82 12.70 -29.70 -14.40
C THR A 82 11.85 -28.60 -15.03
N LEU A 83 11.40 -28.79 -16.27
CA LEU A 83 10.37 -27.96 -16.92
C LEU A 83 9.14 -27.71 -16.02
N LYS A 84 8.85 -28.61 -15.07
CA LYS A 84 7.81 -28.50 -14.04
C LYS A 84 8.00 -27.35 -13.03
N VAL A 85 9.23 -26.90 -12.77
CA VAL A 85 9.51 -25.74 -11.89
C VAL A 85 9.64 -24.46 -12.71
N PHE A 86 10.24 -24.55 -13.90
CA PHE A 86 10.50 -23.39 -14.74
C PHE A 86 9.21 -22.80 -15.34
N ILE A 87 8.32 -23.63 -15.88
CA ILE A 87 7.09 -23.17 -16.54
C ILE A 87 6.17 -22.39 -15.59
N PRO A 88 5.79 -22.92 -14.41
CA PRO A 88 4.89 -22.18 -13.54
C PRO A 88 5.56 -20.97 -12.90
N THR A 89 6.88 -20.98 -12.69
CA THR A 89 7.61 -19.79 -12.21
C THR A 89 7.63 -18.70 -13.28
N LEU A 90 7.88 -19.05 -14.54
CA LEU A 90 7.83 -18.12 -15.67
C LEU A 90 6.42 -17.53 -15.86
N ILE A 91 5.37 -18.35 -15.76
CA ILE A 91 3.98 -17.89 -15.84
C ILE A 91 3.67 -16.94 -14.69
N SER A 92 4.01 -17.28 -13.45
CA SER A 92 3.80 -16.39 -12.30
C SER A 92 4.53 -15.05 -12.46
N VAL A 93 5.77 -15.07 -12.95
CA VAL A 93 6.55 -13.87 -13.23
C VAL A 93 5.91 -13.07 -14.37
N ALA A 94 5.48 -13.71 -15.46
CA ALA A 94 4.86 -13.05 -16.60
C ALA A 94 3.51 -12.39 -16.25
N THR A 95 2.64 -13.11 -15.54
CA THR A 95 1.36 -12.58 -15.05
C THR A 95 1.58 -11.44 -14.05
N PHE A 96 2.58 -11.56 -13.17
CA PHE A 96 3.01 -10.47 -12.30
C PHE A 96 3.45 -9.25 -13.10
N PHE A 97 4.33 -9.41 -14.10
CA PHE A 97 4.77 -8.31 -14.95
C PHE A 97 3.62 -7.66 -15.71
N ALA A 98 2.68 -8.45 -16.24
CA ALA A 98 1.50 -7.94 -16.94
C ALA A 98 0.63 -7.08 -16.02
N PHE A 99 0.32 -7.54 -14.81
CA PHE A 99 -0.47 -6.77 -13.84
C PHE A 99 0.26 -5.52 -13.36
N PHE A 100 1.56 -5.64 -13.08
CA PHE A 100 2.41 -4.52 -12.66
C PHE A 100 2.56 -3.47 -13.75
N PHE A 101 2.61 -3.87 -15.01
CA PHE A 101 2.68 -2.94 -16.12
C PHE A 101 1.48 -1.98 -16.12
N PHE A 102 0.28 -2.42 -15.71
CA PHE A 102 -0.89 -1.54 -15.71
C PHE A 102 -1.13 -0.80 -14.38
N LEU A 103 -0.98 -1.43 -13.21
CA LEU A 103 -1.44 -0.85 -11.93
C LEU A 103 -0.34 -0.47 -10.92
N ASN A 104 0.93 -0.84 -11.14
CA ASN A 104 2.10 -0.71 -10.24
C ASN A 104 1.85 0.04 -8.90
N LYS A 105 2.20 1.33 -8.84
CA LYS A 105 2.16 2.15 -7.61
C LYS A 105 0.76 2.64 -7.27
N ALA A 106 -0.09 2.76 -8.28
CA ALA A 106 -1.48 3.15 -8.08
C ALA A 106 -2.21 2.10 -7.22
N PHE A 107 -1.80 0.83 -7.27
CA PHE A 107 -2.35 -0.21 -6.40
C PHE A 107 -2.36 0.18 -4.91
N CYS A 108 -1.20 0.60 -4.37
CA CYS A 108 -1.09 0.97 -2.95
C CYS A 108 -1.94 2.21 -2.57
N GLY A 109 -2.20 3.11 -3.53
CA GLY A 109 -2.98 4.33 -3.31
C GLY A 109 -4.50 4.20 -3.55
N TRP A 110 -4.91 3.22 -4.35
CA TRP A 110 -6.29 3.10 -4.87
C TRP A 110 -6.98 1.78 -4.55
N VAL A 111 -6.24 0.67 -4.46
CA VAL A 111 -6.82 -0.68 -4.38
C VAL A 111 -6.51 -1.38 -3.06
N CYS A 112 -5.33 -1.16 -2.50
CA CYS A 112 -4.85 -1.89 -1.31
C CYS A 112 -5.80 -1.76 -0.10
N PRO A 113 -6.32 -2.89 0.46
CA PRO A 113 -7.28 -2.87 1.56
C PRO A 113 -6.68 -2.26 2.83
N MET A 114 -5.43 -2.60 3.15
CA MET A 114 -4.72 -2.06 4.33
C MET A 114 -4.47 -0.55 4.22
N GLY A 115 -4.27 -0.04 3.00
CA GLY A 115 -4.15 1.40 2.74
C GLY A 115 -5.48 2.12 2.98
N THR A 116 -6.60 1.49 2.61
CA THR A 116 -7.96 1.99 2.85
C THR A 116 -8.31 1.98 4.34
N VAL A 117 -8.04 0.89 5.05
CA VAL A 117 -8.28 0.78 6.51
C VAL A 117 -7.54 1.88 7.26
N GLN A 118 -6.26 2.13 6.96
CA GLN A 118 -5.51 3.21 7.61
C GLN A 118 -6.05 4.62 7.26
N GLU A 119 -6.51 4.85 6.04
CA GLU A 119 -7.14 6.13 5.68
C GLU A 119 -8.47 6.33 6.42
N LEU A 120 -9.24 5.25 6.61
CA LEU A 120 -10.48 5.28 7.39
C LEU A 120 -10.19 5.57 8.87
N LEU A 121 -9.23 4.86 9.48
CA LEU A 121 -8.78 5.10 10.85
C LEU A 121 -8.30 6.54 11.03
N TYR A 122 -7.51 7.05 10.09
CA TYR A 122 -7.07 8.45 10.12
C TYR A 122 -8.24 9.42 10.12
N ARG A 123 -9.24 9.22 9.25
CA ARG A 123 -10.46 10.06 9.22
C ARG A 123 -11.26 9.97 10.52
N VAL A 124 -11.33 8.80 11.14
CA VAL A 124 -11.93 8.61 12.47
C VAL A 124 -11.14 9.40 13.52
N GLY A 125 -9.81 9.30 13.55
CA GLY A 125 -8.95 10.06 14.45
C GLY A 125 -9.13 11.58 14.29
N ARG A 126 -9.25 12.08 13.05
CA ARG A 126 -9.60 13.50 12.78
C ARG A 126 -10.99 13.86 13.28
N ARG A 127 -11.97 12.97 13.16
CA ARG A 127 -13.34 13.19 13.66
C ARG A 127 -13.41 13.22 15.20
N LEU A 128 -12.51 12.49 15.86
CA LEU A 128 -12.31 12.45 17.31
C LEU A 128 -11.42 13.60 17.85
N GLY A 129 -10.97 14.52 17.00
CA GLY A 129 -10.17 15.68 17.44
C GLY A 129 -8.73 15.36 17.82
N ARG A 130 -8.17 14.20 17.43
CA ARG A 130 -6.78 13.85 17.74
C ARG A 130 -5.78 14.81 17.07
N PRO A 131 -4.65 15.15 17.71
CA PRO A 131 -3.63 15.99 17.10
C PRO A 131 -3.05 15.33 15.84
N LEU A 132 -2.76 16.14 14.82
CA LEU A 132 -2.11 15.65 13.61
C LEU A 132 -0.62 15.53 13.85
N ASN A 133 -0.07 14.32 13.77
CA ASN A 133 1.36 14.12 13.80
C ASN A 133 1.89 13.91 12.38
N ARG A 134 2.61 14.91 11.89
CA ARG A 134 3.44 14.79 10.68
C ARG A 134 4.81 14.29 11.07
N PHE A 135 5.39 13.45 10.22
CA PHE A 135 6.77 13.06 10.39
C PHE A 135 7.68 14.20 9.93
N LYS A 136 8.71 14.49 10.72
CA LYS A 136 9.80 15.38 10.31
C LYS A 136 10.61 14.71 9.20
N PRO A 137 11.22 15.47 8.28
CA PRO A 137 12.02 14.92 7.18
C PRO A 137 13.10 13.94 7.66
N GLU A 138 13.80 14.28 8.74
CA GLU A 138 14.83 13.44 9.38
C GLU A 138 14.31 12.04 9.77
N ASN A 139 13.09 11.98 10.32
CA ASN A 139 12.48 10.71 10.72
C ASN A 139 12.01 9.91 9.51
N VAL A 140 11.51 10.58 8.48
CA VAL A 140 11.09 9.91 7.23
C VAL A 140 12.30 9.26 6.57
N GLU A 141 13.42 9.99 6.43
CA GLU A 141 14.66 9.46 5.84
C GLU A 141 15.23 8.26 6.61
N ARG A 142 15.12 8.26 7.95
CA ARG A 142 15.56 7.14 8.79
C ARG A 142 14.67 5.90 8.67
N VAL A 143 13.37 6.07 8.42
CA VAL A 143 12.39 4.97 8.32
C VAL A 143 12.33 4.35 6.91
N ARG A 144 12.61 5.13 5.86
CA ARG A 144 12.66 4.69 4.46
C ARG A 144 13.49 3.42 4.19
N PRO A 145 14.67 3.16 4.80
CA PRO A 145 15.40 1.92 4.55
C PRO A 145 14.76 0.68 5.21
N VAL A 146 13.90 0.85 6.22
CA VAL A 146 13.31 -0.28 6.98
C VAL A 146 12.49 -1.19 6.07
N LYS A 147 11.72 -0.64 5.13
CA LYS A 147 10.94 -1.42 4.15
C LYS A 147 11.81 -2.29 3.23
N TRP A 148 13.07 -1.90 2.98
CA TRP A 148 14.02 -2.68 2.18
C TRP A 148 14.63 -3.79 3.01
N LEU A 149 14.95 -3.50 4.29
CA LEU A 149 15.38 -4.52 5.24
C LEU A 149 14.30 -5.59 5.43
N MET A 150 13.04 -5.18 5.64
CA MET A 150 11.91 -6.12 5.77
C MET A 150 11.74 -6.96 4.50
N LEU A 151 11.89 -6.37 3.31
CA LEU A 151 11.79 -7.11 2.06
C LEU A 151 12.93 -8.14 1.93
N LEU A 152 14.18 -7.72 2.13
CA LEU A 152 15.34 -8.60 1.97
C LEU A 152 15.37 -9.72 3.03
N VAL A 153 14.99 -9.43 4.27
CA VAL A 153 15.07 -10.41 5.37
C VAL A 153 13.81 -11.25 5.47
N LEU A 154 12.63 -10.63 5.65
CA LEU A 154 11.39 -11.36 5.95
C LEU A 154 10.70 -11.93 4.71
N VAL A 155 10.85 -11.31 3.53
CA VAL A 155 10.19 -11.79 2.31
C VAL A 155 11.11 -12.67 1.46
N LEU A 156 12.42 -12.36 1.41
CA LEU A 156 13.37 -13.08 0.55
C LEU A 156 14.29 -14.01 1.33
N GLY A 157 15.01 -13.49 2.33
CA GLY A 157 16.08 -14.22 3.02
C GLY A 157 15.59 -15.41 3.83
N LEU A 158 14.64 -15.21 4.74
CA LEU A 158 14.14 -16.27 5.63
C LEU A 158 13.40 -17.40 4.88
N PRO A 159 12.48 -17.12 3.94
CA PRO A 159 11.83 -18.18 3.16
C PRO A 159 12.82 -19.00 2.35
N LEU A 160 13.82 -18.36 1.75
CA LEU A 160 14.87 -19.06 1.01
C LEU A 160 15.73 -19.91 1.93
N ALA A 161 16.13 -19.39 3.10
CA ALA A 161 16.90 -20.14 4.09
C ALA A 161 16.13 -21.35 4.62
N ALA A 162 14.83 -21.20 4.88
CA ALA A 162 13.95 -22.30 5.27
C ALA A 162 13.85 -23.34 4.15
N GLY A 163 13.68 -22.91 2.90
CA GLY A 163 13.63 -23.81 1.74
C GLY A 163 14.94 -24.55 1.46
N MET A 164 16.08 -23.97 1.83
CA MET A 164 17.40 -24.62 1.75
C MET A 164 17.70 -25.53 2.95
N GLY A 165 16.81 -25.60 3.95
CA GLY A 165 16.99 -26.38 5.17
C GLY A 165 17.91 -25.74 6.22
N PHE A 166 18.34 -24.47 6.03
CA PHE A 166 19.15 -23.73 7.00
C PHE A 166 18.32 -23.08 8.12
N ALA A 167 17.01 -22.96 7.93
CA ALA A 167 16.08 -22.42 8.92
C ALA A 167 14.87 -23.37 9.11
N ALA A 168 14.12 -23.18 10.18
CA ALA A 168 12.90 -23.96 10.41
C ALA A 168 11.86 -23.71 9.31
N ASN A 169 11.14 -24.75 8.87
CA ASN A 169 10.08 -24.66 7.86
C ASN A 169 8.96 -23.67 8.22
N GLU A 170 8.79 -23.39 9.52
CA GLU A 170 7.87 -22.37 10.05
C GLU A 170 8.24 -20.94 9.61
N LEU A 171 9.49 -20.71 9.17
CA LEU A 171 9.98 -19.46 8.60
C LEU A 171 9.82 -19.41 7.06
N GLY A 172 8.95 -20.23 6.50
CA GLY A 172 8.56 -20.17 5.09
C GLY A 172 7.76 -18.91 4.73
N ASP A 173 6.95 -18.37 5.66
CA ASP A 173 6.09 -17.19 5.42
C ASP A 173 6.15 -16.07 6.50
N PRO A 174 7.33 -15.70 7.05
CA PRO A 174 7.45 -14.92 8.28
C PRO A 174 6.90 -13.50 8.16
N TYR A 175 7.04 -12.86 6.99
CA TYR A 175 6.41 -11.55 6.78
C TYR A 175 4.88 -11.61 6.86
N CYS A 176 4.24 -12.63 6.29
CA CYS A 176 2.78 -12.73 6.28
C CYS A 176 2.21 -12.97 7.68
N GLN A 177 2.95 -13.65 8.56
CA GLN A 177 2.57 -13.84 9.96
C GLN A 177 2.62 -12.53 10.76
N VAL A 178 3.63 -11.69 10.51
CA VAL A 178 3.82 -10.39 11.19
C VAL A 178 3.00 -9.26 10.55
N CYS A 179 2.53 -9.44 9.31
CA CYS A 179 1.86 -8.38 8.58
C CYS A 179 0.54 -7.95 9.25
N PRO A 180 0.35 -6.65 9.58
CA PRO A 180 -0.89 -6.15 10.17
C PRO A 180 -2.09 -6.28 9.25
N SER A 181 -1.89 -6.47 7.93
CA SER A 181 -3.00 -6.75 7.03
C SER A 181 -3.71 -8.06 7.36
N ARG A 182 -2.99 -9.04 7.96
CA ARG A 182 -3.56 -10.32 8.42
C ARG A 182 -4.74 -10.09 9.33
N LEU A 183 -4.51 -9.36 10.42
CA LEU A 183 -5.56 -9.04 11.39
C LEU A 183 -6.56 -8.03 10.86
N ALA A 184 -6.12 -7.05 10.06
CA ALA A 184 -7.02 -6.03 9.52
C ALA A 184 -8.13 -6.63 8.64
N THR A 185 -7.78 -7.57 7.74
CA THR A 185 -8.77 -8.16 6.83
C THR A 185 -9.61 -9.23 7.51
N THR A 186 -9.03 -10.06 8.37
CA THR A 186 -9.78 -11.12 9.08
C THR A 186 -10.78 -10.52 10.08
N LEU A 187 -10.45 -9.40 10.73
CA LEU A 187 -11.38 -8.69 11.59
C LEU A 187 -12.54 -8.06 10.82
N LEU A 188 -12.32 -7.63 9.57
CA LEU A 188 -13.41 -7.12 8.72
C LEU A 188 -14.38 -8.23 8.34
N THR A 189 -13.90 -9.47 8.20
CA THR A 189 -14.73 -10.65 7.88
C THR A 189 -15.29 -11.33 9.13
N ALA A 190 -15.14 -10.68 10.29
CA ALA A 190 -15.56 -11.18 11.61
C ALA A 190 -14.87 -12.49 12.04
N ASP A 191 -13.72 -12.83 11.45
CA ASP A 191 -12.88 -13.94 11.88
C ASP A 191 -11.84 -13.44 12.91
N ALA A 192 -12.11 -13.74 14.18
CA ALA A 192 -11.23 -13.43 15.30
C ALA A 192 -10.19 -14.53 15.60
N GLU A 193 -10.19 -15.66 14.88
CA GLU A 193 -9.26 -16.78 15.14
C GLU A 193 -7.80 -16.33 15.01
N GLN A 194 -7.52 -15.41 14.09
CA GLN A 194 -6.17 -14.93 13.81
C GLN A 194 -5.59 -14.06 14.93
N ILE A 195 -6.42 -13.55 15.85
CA ILE A 195 -5.98 -12.82 17.05
C ILE A 195 -5.38 -13.80 18.07
N ALA A 196 -5.87 -15.03 18.13
CA ALA A 196 -5.34 -16.05 19.02
C ALA A 196 -3.88 -16.37 18.62
N VAL A 197 -2.96 -16.20 19.58
CA VAL A 197 -1.55 -16.49 19.35
C VAL A 197 -1.37 -18.00 19.30
N ARG A 198 -0.81 -18.52 18.20
CA ARG A 198 -0.51 -19.95 18.05
C ARG A 198 0.61 -20.34 19.01
N THR A 199 0.30 -21.17 20.01
CA THR A 199 1.23 -21.62 21.06
C THR A 199 2.06 -22.86 20.68
N GLY A 200 1.98 -23.32 19.43
CA GLY A 200 2.60 -24.59 19.02
C GLY A 200 4.14 -24.60 19.08
N THR A 201 4.80 -23.54 18.63
CA THR A 201 6.26 -23.46 18.55
C THR A 201 6.73 -22.07 18.97
N ASN A 202 7.92 -21.94 19.58
CA ASN A 202 8.46 -20.64 20.03
C ASN A 202 8.50 -19.59 18.91
N ILE A 203 8.79 -20.01 17.67
CA ILE A 203 8.84 -19.14 16.48
C ILE A 203 7.43 -18.62 16.12
N ASN A 204 6.45 -19.52 16.03
CA ASN A 204 5.06 -19.16 15.73
C ASN A 204 4.44 -18.28 16.82
N PHE A 205 4.77 -18.55 18.08
CA PHE A 205 4.38 -17.71 19.19
C PHE A 205 4.97 -16.30 19.05
N PHE A 206 6.28 -16.20 18.80
CA PHE A 206 6.97 -14.91 18.64
C PHE A 206 6.45 -14.12 17.44
N LEU A 207 6.33 -14.72 16.26
CA LEU A 207 5.84 -14.07 15.05
C LEU A 207 4.38 -13.64 15.18
N GLY A 208 3.53 -14.49 15.76
CA GLY A 208 2.13 -14.17 16.04
C GLY A 208 1.98 -13.02 17.04
N ALA A 209 2.72 -13.08 18.17
CA ALA A 209 2.73 -12.01 19.17
C ALA A 209 3.27 -10.69 18.60
N ALA A 210 4.36 -10.74 17.82
CA ALA A 210 4.93 -9.58 17.14
C ALA A 210 3.95 -8.98 16.13
N GLY A 211 3.24 -9.80 15.36
CA GLY A 211 2.20 -9.36 14.43
C GLY A 211 1.03 -8.68 15.14
N ASN A 212 0.56 -9.25 16.25
CA ASN A 212 -0.52 -8.66 17.06
C ASN A 212 -0.10 -7.32 17.69
N ALA A 213 1.11 -7.26 18.25
CA ALA A 213 1.68 -6.03 18.81
C ALA A 213 1.83 -4.94 17.72
N LEU A 214 2.35 -5.31 16.54
CA LEU A 214 2.50 -4.41 15.41
C LEU A 214 1.14 -3.89 14.92
N PHE A 215 0.13 -4.74 14.84
CA PHE A 215 -1.22 -4.33 14.46
C PHE A 215 -1.83 -3.32 15.44
N GLY A 216 -1.73 -3.58 16.75
CA GLY A 216 -2.18 -2.66 17.78
C GLY A 216 -1.47 -1.29 17.68
N PHE A 217 -0.14 -1.32 17.51
CA PHE A 217 0.65 -0.11 17.29
C PHE A 217 0.21 0.65 16.03
N VAL A 218 -0.01 -0.06 14.91
CA VAL A 218 -0.43 0.54 13.63
C VAL A 218 -1.82 1.17 13.74
N ILE A 219 -2.77 0.58 14.47
CA ILE A 219 -4.08 1.20 14.71
C ILE A 219 -3.92 2.53 15.43
N ILE A 220 -3.17 2.54 16.54
CA ILE A 220 -2.95 3.74 17.34
C ILE A 220 -2.25 4.82 16.51
N ALA A 221 -1.20 4.43 15.78
CA ALA A 221 -0.46 5.33 14.91
C ALA A 221 -1.33 5.87 13.76
N ALA A 222 -2.21 5.04 13.17
CA ALA A 222 -3.08 5.43 12.06
C ALA A 222 -4.16 6.44 12.47
N LEU A 223 -4.52 6.51 13.76
CA LEU A 223 -5.42 7.56 14.28
C LEU A 223 -4.75 8.95 14.30
N ALA A 224 -3.43 9.01 14.47
CA ALA A 224 -2.68 10.27 14.58
C ALA A 224 -1.94 10.67 13.28
N ALA A 225 -1.54 9.70 12.47
CA ALA A 225 -0.76 9.89 11.25
C ALA A 225 -1.38 9.14 10.06
N ARG A 226 -1.15 9.67 8.85
CA ARG A 226 -1.63 9.04 7.63
C ARG A 226 -0.78 7.85 7.25
N GLN A 227 -1.44 6.71 7.04
CA GLN A 227 -0.85 5.51 6.43
C GLN A 227 0.55 5.13 6.99
N PRO A 228 0.73 5.07 8.32
CA PRO A 228 2.05 4.83 8.93
C PRO A 228 2.67 3.49 8.49
N PHE A 229 1.87 2.43 8.37
CA PHE A 229 2.38 1.12 7.95
C PHE A 229 2.76 1.10 6.47
N CYS A 230 2.07 1.86 5.62
CA CYS A 230 2.40 1.91 4.19
C CYS A 230 3.83 2.42 3.94
N ARG A 231 4.42 3.20 4.85
CA ARG A 231 5.82 3.69 4.76
C ARG A 231 6.85 2.59 4.98
N ILE A 232 6.53 1.58 5.79
CA ILE A 232 7.43 0.46 6.11
C ILE A 232 7.07 -0.83 5.38
N CYS A 233 5.95 -0.85 4.65
CA CYS A 233 5.44 -2.05 4.00
C CYS A 233 6.38 -2.52 2.86
N PRO A 234 6.91 -3.76 2.89
CA PRO A 234 7.77 -4.29 1.83
C PRO A 234 7.06 -4.41 0.47
N LEU A 235 5.72 -4.45 0.44
CA LEU A 235 4.97 -4.39 -0.82
C LEU A 235 5.26 -3.09 -1.58
N LEU A 236 5.45 -1.97 -0.87
CA LEU A 236 5.79 -0.71 -1.51
C LEU A 236 7.21 -0.75 -2.11
N SER A 237 8.17 -1.35 -1.42
CA SER A 237 9.54 -1.59 -1.93
C SER A 237 9.53 -2.50 -3.15
N TRP A 238 8.76 -3.58 -3.10
CA TRP A 238 8.59 -4.51 -4.21
C TRP A 238 8.08 -3.77 -5.46
N ASN A 239 7.08 -2.91 -5.28
CA ASN A 239 6.53 -2.08 -6.36
C ASN A 239 7.53 -1.02 -6.85
N ALA A 240 8.33 -0.46 -5.94
CA ALA A 240 9.39 0.48 -6.27
C ALA A 240 10.49 -0.12 -7.16
N MET A 241 10.83 -1.41 -7.00
CA MET A 241 11.80 -2.09 -7.86
C MET A 241 11.37 -2.06 -9.35
N PHE A 242 10.08 -2.27 -9.61
CA PHE A 242 9.52 -2.31 -10.97
C PHE A 242 9.00 -0.96 -11.47
N GLN A 243 9.19 0.13 -10.71
CA GLN A 243 8.66 1.46 -11.04
C GLN A 243 9.15 2.01 -12.38
N ARG A 244 10.37 1.63 -12.81
CA ARG A 244 10.97 2.12 -14.05
C ARG A 244 10.20 1.65 -15.29
N LEU A 245 9.57 0.47 -15.21
CA LEU A 245 8.84 -0.16 -16.29
C LEU A 245 7.37 0.31 -16.38
N SER A 246 6.87 0.99 -15.35
CA SER A 246 5.48 1.46 -15.30
C SER A 246 5.22 2.64 -16.28
N PRO A 247 4.13 2.59 -17.08
CA PRO A 247 3.68 3.66 -17.95
C PRO A 247 2.98 4.79 -17.20
N MET A 248 2.49 4.53 -15.97
CA MET A 248 1.96 5.58 -15.08
C MET A 248 3.10 6.30 -14.37
N ARG A 249 3.19 7.62 -14.55
CA ARG A 249 4.19 8.47 -13.91
C ARG A 249 3.60 9.80 -13.46
N LEU A 250 4.06 10.26 -12.30
CA LEU A 250 3.83 11.62 -11.83
C LEU A 250 4.94 12.52 -12.37
N VAL A 251 4.58 13.66 -12.94
CA VAL A 251 5.49 14.63 -13.56
C VAL A 251 5.26 15.99 -12.92
N LYS A 252 6.32 16.60 -12.41
CA LYS A 252 6.32 17.98 -11.94
C LYS A 252 7.12 18.83 -12.90
N LYS A 253 6.47 19.81 -13.53
CA LYS A 253 7.15 20.79 -14.39
C LYS A 253 7.95 21.77 -13.53
N GLN A 254 9.00 22.35 -14.11
CA GLN A 254 9.68 23.48 -13.50
C GLN A 254 8.74 24.68 -13.53
N TYR A 255 8.63 25.36 -12.39
CA TYR A 255 7.72 26.49 -12.23
C TYR A 255 8.24 27.39 -11.12
N ASP A 256 8.51 28.64 -11.45
CA ASP A 256 9.29 29.54 -10.59
C ASP A 256 8.55 29.96 -9.31
N LYS A 257 7.21 29.88 -9.30
CA LYS A 257 6.40 30.22 -8.12
C LYS A 257 6.20 29.03 -7.16
N CYS A 258 6.78 27.87 -7.46
CA CYS A 258 6.52 26.63 -6.70
C CYS A 258 7.18 26.60 -5.31
N ALA A 259 8.14 27.46 -5.01
CA ALA A 259 8.96 27.35 -3.79
C ALA A 259 8.29 27.83 -2.49
N LYS A 260 7.05 28.39 -2.52
CA LYS A 260 6.49 29.13 -1.36
C LYS A 260 5.22 28.55 -0.73
N CYS A 261 4.50 27.62 -1.37
CA CYS A 261 3.16 27.25 -0.90
C CYS A 261 3.13 26.03 0.05
N GLY A 262 4.02 25.04 -0.11
CA GLY A 262 4.09 23.83 0.72
C GLY A 262 2.82 22.96 0.72
N VAL A 263 1.81 23.27 -0.10
CA VAL A 263 0.50 22.60 -0.03
C VAL A 263 0.57 21.15 -0.53
N CYS A 264 1.38 20.88 -1.55
CA CYS A 264 1.58 19.53 -2.09
C CYS A 264 2.26 18.59 -1.09
N GLU A 265 3.25 19.08 -0.33
CA GLU A 265 3.86 18.40 0.80
C GLU A 265 2.82 18.13 1.89
N LYS A 266 2.02 19.15 2.23
CA LYS A 266 0.94 19.00 3.20
C LYS A 266 -0.12 17.96 2.80
N ALA A 267 -0.38 17.84 1.51
CA ALA A 267 -1.34 16.91 0.93
C ALA A 267 -0.79 15.50 0.71
N CYS A 268 0.51 15.26 0.83
CA CYS A 268 1.09 13.94 0.59
C CYS A 268 0.85 13.01 1.79
N PRO A 269 0.16 11.85 1.64
CA PRO A 269 -0.01 10.92 2.77
C PRO A 269 1.30 10.25 3.20
N MET A 270 2.29 10.21 2.31
CA MET A 270 3.59 9.57 2.55
C MET A 270 4.65 10.54 3.11
N ASP A 271 4.30 11.82 3.33
CA ASP A 271 5.25 12.87 3.77
C ASP A 271 6.51 12.97 2.89
N ILE A 272 6.31 12.98 1.56
CA ILE A 272 7.37 13.23 0.58
C ILE A 272 7.64 14.74 0.54
N HIS A 273 8.65 15.21 1.27
CA HIS A 273 8.99 16.64 1.40
C HIS A 273 9.63 17.22 0.12
N GLU A 274 10.30 16.37 -0.66
CA GLU A 274 10.98 16.73 -1.90
C GLU A 274 10.02 17.33 -2.93
N ILE A 275 8.74 16.94 -2.89
CA ILE A 275 7.72 17.46 -3.83
C ILE A 275 7.47 18.96 -3.66
N GLY A 276 7.73 19.52 -2.47
CA GLY A 276 7.59 20.95 -2.21
C GLY A 276 8.79 21.77 -2.68
N ARG A 277 10.00 21.17 -2.68
CA ARG A 277 11.28 21.87 -2.81
C ARG A 277 11.96 21.66 -4.18
N GLU A 278 11.84 20.46 -4.72
CA GLU A 278 12.56 20.02 -5.92
C GLU A 278 11.66 20.03 -7.17
N HIS A 279 12.27 19.98 -8.35
CA HIS A 279 11.57 19.92 -9.64
C HIS A 279 11.97 18.69 -10.47
N GLY A 280 11.18 18.39 -11.50
CA GLY A 280 11.45 17.29 -12.43
C GLY A 280 11.42 15.93 -11.72
N LYS A 281 12.43 15.09 -12.00
CA LYS A 281 12.52 13.73 -11.43
C LYS A 281 12.88 13.73 -9.93
N LYS A 282 13.58 14.76 -9.45
CA LYS A 282 14.02 14.88 -8.05
C LYS A 282 12.87 15.26 -7.09
N ALA A 283 11.77 15.77 -7.63
CA ALA A 283 10.57 16.12 -6.86
C ALA A 283 9.84 14.92 -6.24
N PHE A 284 10.26 13.69 -6.56
CA PHE A 284 9.54 12.50 -6.16
C PHE A 284 10.48 11.46 -5.56
N HIS A 285 10.00 10.81 -4.52
CA HIS A 285 10.63 9.64 -3.93
C HIS A 285 9.97 8.35 -4.43
N GLU A 286 10.70 7.24 -4.33
CA GLU A 286 10.19 5.92 -4.69
C GLU A 286 8.99 5.45 -3.84
N ASP A 287 8.72 6.11 -2.71
CA ASP A 287 7.55 5.83 -1.86
C ASP A 287 6.23 6.40 -2.40
N CYS A 288 6.27 7.14 -3.51
CA CYS A 288 5.07 7.72 -4.08
C CYS A 288 4.06 6.63 -4.49
N THR A 289 2.88 6.63 -3.89
CA THR A 289 1.76 5.70 -4.16
C THR A 289 0.84 6.15 -5.29
N LEU A 290 1.23 7.16 -6.07
CA LEU A 290 0.43 7.74 -7.17
C LEU A 290 -1.04 8.06 -6.77
N CYS A 291 -1.26 8.45 -5.52
CA CYS A 291 -2.61 8.77 -5.01
C CYS A 291 -3.20 10.08 -5.60
N GLY A 292 -2.38 10.92 -6.23
CA GLY A 292 -2.81 12.13 -6.93
C GLY A 292 -3.21 13.33 -6.06
N ARG A 293 -3.13 13.22 -4.72
CA ARG A 293 -3.52 14.34 -3.83
C ARG A 293 -2.64 15.59 -3.98
N CYS A 294 -1.37 15.43 -4.33
CA CYS A 294 -0.50 16.57 -4.64
C CYS A 294 -0.96 17.36 -5.88
N ALA A 295 -1.43 16.66 -6.92
CA ALA A 295 -1.97 17.31 -8.12
C ALA A 295 -3.33 17.98 -7.84
N GLU A 296 -4.13 17.38 -6.98
CA GLU A 296 -5.44 17.91 -6.57
C GLU A 296 -5.35 19.21 -5.76
N PHE A 297 -4.37 19.31 -4.84
CA PHE A 297 -4.20 20.47 -3.97
C PHE A 297 -3.15 21.48 -4.47
N CYS A 298 -2.63 21.33 -5.68
CA CYS A 298 -1.76 22.31 -6.30
C CYS A 298 -2.60 23.45 -6.90
N PRO A 299 -2.39 24.71 -6.50
CA PRO A 299 -3.19 25.85 -6.98
C PRO A 299 -2.81 26.33 -8.38
N ASP A 300 -1.65 25.92 -8.88
CA ASP A 300 -1.13 26.33 -10.18
C ASP A 300 -1.51 25.32 -11.27
N ASP A 301 -1.83 25.83 -12.45
CA ASP A 301 -2.27 25.03 -13.58
C ASP A 301 -1.11 24.23 -14.18
N ASP A 302 -1.33 22.92 -14.35
CA ASP A 302 -0.43 22.00 -15.04
C ASP A 302 1.01 21.85 -14.52
N VAL A 303 1.26 22.29 -13.29
CA VAL A 303 2.53 22.10 -12.60
C VAL A 303 2.75 20.63 -12.21
N ILE A 304 1.72 19.96 -11.69
CA ILE A 304 1.78 18.54 -11.30
C ILE A 304 0.81 17.74 -12.15
N GLN A 305 1.31 16.71 -12.84
CA GLN A 305 0.53 15.91 -13.79
C GLN A 305 0.72 14.42 -13.54
N ILE A 306 -0.37 13.65 -13.62
CA ILE A 306 -0.34 12.19 -13.74
C ILE A 306 -0.47 11.85 -15.22
N ARG A 307 0.54 11.16 -15.75
CA ARG A 307 0.57 10.71 -17.15
C ARG A 307 0.51 9.19 -17.23
N PHE A 308 -0.20 8.68 -18.23
CA PHE A 308 -0.21 7.27 -18.62
C PHE A 308 0.26 7.19 -20.06
N PHE A 309 1.37 6.48 -20.30
CA PHE A 309 1.94 6.33 -21.64
C PHE A 309 2.17 7.68 -22.37
N GLY A 310 2.57 8.71 -21.63
CA GLY A 310 2.77 10.08 -22.14
C GLY A 310 1.50 10.93 -22.24
N ILE A 311 0.31 10.32 -22.20
CA ILE A 311 -0.98 11.01 -22.22
C ILE A 311 -1.29 11.58 -20.83
N LYS A 312 -1.73 12.84 -20.77
CA LYS A 312 -2.14 13.50 -19.53
C LYS A 312 -3.49 12.94 -19.07
N LEU A 313 -3.49 12.16 -17.99
CA LEU A 313 -4.72 11.69 -17.34
C LEU A 313 -5.32 12.75 -16.41
N PHE A 314 -4.46 13.38 -15.61
CA PHE A 314 -4.87 14.38 -14.64
C PHE A 314 -3.76 15.43 -14.49
N GLY A 315 -4.16 16.70 -14.36
CA GLY A 315 -3.24 17.80 -14.10
C GLY A 315 -3.80 18.70 -13.01
N SER A 316 -2.91 19.37 -12.28
CA SER A 316 -3.29 20.41 -11.36
C SER A 316 -4.03 21.54 -12.09
N SER A 317 -5.05 22.09 -11.45
CA SER A 317 -5.69 23.30 -11.95
C SER A 317 -6.26 24.13 -10.81
N ARG A 318 -6.25 25.44 -11.00
CA ARG A 318 -6.68 26.42 -9.99
C ARG A 318 -8.16 26.27 -9.65
N GLU A 319 -9.00 26.01 -10.65
CA GLU A 319 -10.43 25.75 -10.42
C GLU A 319 -10.65 24.50 -9.59
N TYR A 320 -9.90 23.44 -9.87
CA TYR A 320 -9.99 22.19 -9.13
C TYR A 320 -9.53 22.35 -7.69
N TYR A 321 -8.41 23.05 -7.48
CA TYR A 321 -7.92 23.42 -6.14
C TYR A 321 -9.01 24.15 -5.32
N LYS A 322 -9.66 25.17 -5.89
CA LYS A 322 -10.74 25.91 -5.22
C LYS A 322 -11.90 24.97 -4.83
N LYS A 323 -12.24 24.01 -5.68
CA LYS A 323 -13.30 23.02 -5.41
C LYS A 323 -12.90 22.04 -4.32
N SER A 324 -11.66 21.54 -4.34
CA SER A 324 -11.16 20.60 -3.34
C SER A 324 -11.03 21.24 -1.96
N VAL A 325 -10.48 22.46 -1.86
CA VAL A 325 -10.33 23.20 -0.60
C VAL A 325 -11.66 23.63 0.03
N LYS A 326 -12.75 23.70 -0.74
CA LYS A 326 -14.10 23.90 -0.18
C LYS A 326 -14.62 22.66 0.56
N GLN A 327 -14.16 21.46 0.17
CA GLN A 327 -14.68 20.20 0.72
C GLN A 327 -13.78 19.64 1.82
N GLU A 328 -12.47 19.65 1.61
CA GLU A 328 -11.49 18.98 2.46
C GLU A 328 -10.21 19.82 2.53
N SER A 329 -9.56 19.84 3.69
CA SER A 329 -8.23 20.44 3.81
C SER A 329 -7.17 19.55 3.12
N PRO A 330 -5.97 20.07 2.77
CA PRO A 330 -4.86 19.25 2.30
C PRO A 330 -4.54 18.07 3.25
N GLU A 331 -4.81 18.30 4.54
CA GLU A 331 -4.62 17.35 5.65
C GLU A 331 -5.76 16.35 5.81
N GLY A 332 -6.80 16.41 4.97
CA GLY A 332 -7.92 15.47 4.99
C GLY A 332 -9.02 15.77 5.98
N MET A 333 -9.07 17.00 6.48
CA MET A 333 -10.12 17.41 7.41
C MET A 333 -11.33 17.90 6.61
N PRO A 334 -12.54 17.33 6.82
CA PRO A 334 -13.74 17.84 6.17
C PRO A 334 -14.08 19.23 6.72
N LYS A 335 -14.30 20.20 5.82
CA LYS A 335 -14.51 21.61 6.22
C LYS A 335 -15.80 21.88 6.99
N ASN A 336 -16.80 20.99 6.87
CA ASN A 336 -18.06 21.08 7.65
C ASN A 336 -17.87 20.80 9.16
N LYS A 337 -16.64 20.56 9.62
CA LYS A 337 -16.24 20.53 11.03
C LYS A 337 -15.10 21.53 11.35
N VAL A 338 -15.17 22.75 10.82
CA VAL A 338 -14.37 23.89 11.33
C VAL A 338 -15.07 24.57 12.52
N ILE A 339 -16.09 23.94 13.10
CA ILE A 339 -16.75 24.44 14.31
C ILE A 339 -16.40 23.46 15.44
N TRP A 340 -15.76 23.98 16.50
CA TRP A 340 -15.61 23.41 17.86
C TRP A 340 -14.24 22.98 18.43
N LEU A 341 -13.07 23.25 17.84
CA LEU A 341 -11.79 23.04 18.58
C LEU A 341 -10.71 24.11 18.30
N ALA A 342 -11.11 25.34 17.97
CA ALA A 342 -10.20 26.48 17.84
C ALA A 342 -10.64 27.68 18.70
N GLN A 343 -11.28 27.39 19.83
CA GLN A 343 -11.43 28.32 20.95
C GLN A 343 -11.16 27.54 22.23
N GLU A 344 -9.90 27.42 22.60
CA GLU A 344 -9.47 27.66 23.98
C GLU A 344 -7.98 28.00 23.95
N LYS A 345 -7.66 28.97 24.81
CA LYS A 345 -6.51 29.87 24.87
C LYS A 345 -5.13 29.22 24.75
#